data_AF-A0A945ZGP7-F1
#
_entry.id   AF-A0A945ZGP7-F1
#
_cell.length_a   1.000
_cell.length_b   1.000
_cell.length_c   1.000
_cell.angle_alpha   90.00
_cell.angle_beta   90.00
_cell.angle_gamma   90.00
#
_symmetry.space_group_name_H-M   'P 1'
#
loop_
_entity.id
_entity.type
_entity.pdbx_description
1 polymer ?
#
loop_
_entity_poly.entity_id
_entity_poly.type
_entity_poly.pdbx_seq_one_letter_code
_entity_poly.pdbx_strand_id
1 'polypeptide(L)'
;SLVQADPLAVGPVSTGYEISSRALVFGGSEITATDCAVAMGQVDIGDTNKTASMPAGLAKAASALISETISETVDRTKPDAAPLPLVAVGGGAFLVPDSIDGISQVVRVEHAGVANAIGAALAQVSGEVDRVQHGLTREAAMEVARNEAVGRATAAGADPKTIRVVDMEDIPLSYLPGNALRTRVRVVGELRKPADH
;
A
#
# COMPACT_ATOMS: atom_id res chain seq x y z
N SER A 1 -15.44 4.51 1.30
CA SER A 1 -16.26 3.37 0.79
C SER A 1 -17.72 3.62 1.10
N LEU A 2 -18.61 3.29 0.16
CA LEU A 2 -20.06 3.28 0.39
C LEU A 2 -20.46 2.12 1.31
N VAL A 3 -21.52 2.30 2.09
CA VAL A 3 -22.07 1.32 3.03
C VAL A 3 -23.51 1.03 2.64
N GLN A 4 -23.82 -0.25 2.42
CA GLN A 4 -25.16 -0.74 2.14
C GLN A 4 -25.65 -1.58 3.32
N ALA A 5 -26.94 -1.46 3.66
CA ALA A 5 -27.55 -2.17 4.78
C ALA A 5 -28.05 -3.58 4.42
N ASP A 6 -28.57 -3.78 3.21
CA ASP A 6 -29.18 -5.05 2.78
C ASP A 6 -28.82 -5.40 1.31
N PRO A 7 -28.00 -6.44 1.05
CA PRO A 7 -27.15 -7.09 2.05
C PRO A 7 -26.13 -6.12 2.64
N LEU A 8 -25.67 -6.37 3.87
CA LEU A 8 -24.62 -5.58 4.49
C LEU A 8 -23.35 -5.64 3.63
N ALA A 9 -22.88 -4.48 3.16
CA ALA A 9 -21.66 -4.38 2.38
C ALA A 9 -20.94 -3.05 2.62
N VAL A 10 -19.61 -3.08 2.58
CA VAL A 10 -18.75 -1.89 2.64
C VAL A 10 -17.83 -1.91 1.42
N GLY A 11 -18.00 -0.95 0.52
CA GLY A 11 -17.33 -0.97 -0.79
C GLY A 11 -17.96 -1.99 -1.76
N PRO A 12 -17.29 -2.31 -2.89
CA PRO A 12 -15.99 -1.79 -3.33
C PRO A 12 -16.06 -0.34 -3.83
N VAL A 13 -17.26 0.18 -4.08
CA VAL A 13 -17.46 1.55 -4.58
C VAL A 13 -17.11 2.56 -3.48
N SER A 14 -16.42 3.63 -3.87
CA SER A 14 -16.00 4.71 -2.97
C SER A 14 -16.35 6.07 -3.58
N THR A 15 -16.75 7.01 -2.71
CA THR A 15 -16.94 8.42 -3.07
C THR A 15 -15.61 9.10 -3.41
N GLY A 16 -14.49 8.58 -2.90
CA GLY A 16 -13.15 9.10 -3.20
C GLY A 16 -13.03 10.59 -2.90
N TYR A 17 -12.64 11.38 -3.89
CA TYR A 17 -12.48 12.84 -3.77
C TYR A 17 -13.82 13.57 -3.56
N GLU A 18 -14.95 12.93 -3.86
CA GLU A 18 -16.30 13.49 -3.72
C GLU A 18 -16.89 13.28 -2.32
N ILE A 19 -16.10 12.81 -1.35
CA ILE A 19 -16.59 12.54 0.00
C ILE A 19 -17.24 13.78 0.64
N SER A 20 -16.68 14.96 0.40
CA SER A 20 -17.17 16.24 0.93
C SER A 20 -18.52 16.68 0.37
N SER A 21 -19.00 16.08 -0.72
CA SER A 21 -20.32 16.36 -1.30
C SER A 21 -21.29 15.20 -1.16
N ARG A 22 -20.80 13.96 -1.06
CA ARG A 22 -21.64 12.76 -1.11
C ARG A 22 -21.92 12.11 0.24
N ALA A 23 -21.00 12.19 1.20
CA ALA A 23 -21.17 11.56 2.51
C ALA A 23 -22.17 12.33 3.40
N LEU A 24 -22.87 11.60 4.29
CA LEU A 24 -23.88 12.18 5.18
C LEU A 24 -23.30 13.28 6.07
N VAL A 25 -22.14 13.06 6.70
CA VAL A 25 -21.49 14.02 7.60
C VAL A 25 -21.18 15.37 6.94
N PHE A 26 -21.12 15.43 5.61
CA PHE A 26 -20.96 16.68 4.85
C PHE A 26 -22.25 17.21 4.24
N GLY A 27 -23.38 16.51 4.38
CA GLY A 27 -24.69 16.89 3.84
C GLY A 27 -25.06 16.23 2.52
N GLY A 28 -24.31 15.21 2.10
CA GLY A 28 -24.72 14.34 1.00
C GLY A 28 -25.78 13.33 1.40
N SER A 29 -26.10 12.41 0.49
CA SER A 29 -27.18 11.44 0.65
C SER A 29 -26.70 10.00 0.82
N GLU A 30 -25.40 9.76 0.74
CA GLU A 30 -24.84 8.40 0.75
C GLU A 30 -24.17 8.08 2.07
N ILE A 31 -24.43 6.87 2.57
CA ILE A 31 -23.78 6.35 3.76
C ILE A 31 -22.39 5.84 3.37
N THR A 32 -21.38 6.32 4.08
CA THR A 32 -19.99 5.93 3.89
C THR A 32 -19.40 5.35 5.18
N ALA A 33 -18.25 4.67 5.05
CA ALA A 33 -17.50 4.17 6.19
C ALA A 33 -17.11 5.28 7.18
N THR A 34 -16.88 6.51 6.69
CA THR A 34 -16.62 7.69 7.53
C THR A 34 -17.85 8.04 8.37
N ASP A 35 -19.05 8.00 7.78
CA ASP A 35 -20.29 8.26 8.52
C ASP A 35 -20.51 7.23 9.63
N CYS A 36 -20.20 5.95 9.35
CA CYS A 36 -20.25 4.90 10.38
C CYS A 36 -19.26 5.17 11.54
N ALA A 37 -18.03 5.57 11.24
CA ALA A 37 -17.03 5.87 12.27
C ALA A 37 -17.41 7.10 13.12
N VAL A 38 -17.95 8.15 12.49
CA VAL A 38 -18.46 9.35 13.17
C VAL A 38 -19.66 8.99 14.05
N ALA A 39 -20.60 8.19 13.56
CA ALA A 39 -21.75 7.71 14.33
C ALA A 39 -21.36 6.86 15.55
N MET A 40 -20.22 6.16 15.48
CA MET A 40 -19.66 5.37 16.57
C MET A 40 -18.78 6.20 17.53
N GLY A 41 -18.58 7.50 17.25
CA GLY A 41 -17.71 8.38 18.04
C GLY A 41 -16.22 8.06 17.92
N GLN A 42 -15.81 7.34 16.86
CA GLN A 42 -14.41 6.93 16.64
C GLN A 42 -13.57 8.04 16.02
N VAL A 43 -14.20 9.03 15.37
CA VAL A 43 -13.53 10.15 14.72
C VAL A 43 -14.42 11.38 14.72
N ASP A 44 -13.82 12.57 14.79
CA ASP A 44 -14.50 13.86 14.69
C ASP A 44 -14.31 14.45 13.29
N ILE A 45 -15.27 14.18 12.39
CA ILE A 45 -15.26 14.64 10.99
C ILE A 45 -16.66 15.11 10.60
N GLY A 46 -16.76 16.33 10.07
CA GLY A 46 -18.01 16.88 9.57
C GLY A 46 -19.02 17.16 10.68
N ASP A 47 -20.31 16.99 10.39
CA ASP A 47 -21.40 17.20 11.33
C ASP A 47 -21.98 15.86 11.79
N THR A 48 -21.71 15.50 13.06
CA THR A 48 -22.18 14.26 13.70
C THR A 48 -23.70 14.16 13.72
N ASN A 49 -24.44 15.28 13.73
CA ASN A 49 -25.91 15.24 13.74
C ASN A 49 -26.47 14.66 12.44
N LYS A 50 -25.72 14.73 11.34
CA LYS A 50 -26.15 14.20 10.04
C LYS A 50 -26.08 12.67 9.96
N THR A 51 -25.41 12.00 10.91
CA THR A 51 -25.44 10.54 10.99
C THR A 51 -26.65 10.01 11.76
N ALA A 52 -27.47 10.88 12.36
CA ALA A 52 -28.65 10.47 13.13
C ALA A 52 -29.73 9.77 12.28
N SER A 53 -29.75 10.02 10.97
CA SER A 53 -30.68 9.37 10.03
C SER A 53 -30.23 7.97 9.59
N MET A 54 -29.07 7.49 10.06
CA MET A 54 -28.58 6.17 9.69
C MET A 54 -29.44 5.05 10.32
N PRO A 55 -29.63 3.92 9.61
CA PRO A 55 -30.31 2.77 10.18
C PRO A 55 -29.66 2.29 11.49
N ALA A 56 -30.49 1.97 12.47
CA ALA A 56 -30.03 1.50 13.77
C ALA A 56 -29.15 0.24 13.62
N GLY A 57 -28.00 0.24 14.29
CA GLY A 57 -27.05 -0.88 14.25
C GLY A 57 -26.19 -0.96 12.99
N LEU A 58 -26.48 -0.20 11.92
CA LEU A 58 -25.69 -0.25 10.68
C LEU A 58 -24.25 0.17 10.90
N ALA A 59 -24.01 1.25 11.66
CA ALA A 59 -22.66 1.73 11.95
C ALA A 59 -21.81 0.65 12.67
N LYS A 60 -22.41 -0.03 13.65
CA LYS A 60 -21.77 -1.13 14.38
C LYS A 60 -21.50 -2.33 13.47
N ALA A 61 -22.47 -2.72 12.65
CA ALA A 61 -22.34 -3.84 11.72
C ALA A 61 -21.27 -3.56 10.65
N ALA A 62 -21.25 -2.36 10.08
CA ALA A 62 -20.23 -1.93 9.13
C ALA A 62 -18.83 -1.89 9.76
N SER A 63 -18.70 -1.36 10.99
CA SER A 63 -17.42 -1.34 11.71
C SER A 63 -16.89 -2.75 11.99
N ALA A 64 -17.77 -3.69 12.37
CA ALA A 64 -17.40 -5.09 12.55
C ALA A 64 -16.91 -5.73 11.24
N LEU A 65 -17.65 -5.53 10.14
CA LEU A 65 -17.26 -6.05 8.83
C LEU A 65 -15.92 -5.46 8.35
N ILE A 66 -15.68 -4.17 8.55
CA ILE A 66 -14.39 -3.51 8.23
C ILE A 66 -13.26 -4.14 9.05
N SER A 67 -13.48 -4.36 10.35
CA SER A 67 -12.48 -4.93 11.25
C SER A 67 -12.12 -6.36 10.86
N GLU A 68 -13.12 -7.18 10.54
CA GLU A 68 -12.97 -8.55 10.04
C GLU A 68 -12.19 -8.57 8.71
N THR A 69 -12.62 -7.76 7.74
CA THR A 69 -11.97 -7.66 6.42
C THR A 69 -10.49 -7.26 6.55
N ILE A 70 -10.17 -6.31 7.42
CA ILE A 70 -8.79 -5.88 7.68
C ILE A 70 -7.99 -7.01 8.32
N SER A 71 -8.55 -7.70 9.32
CA SER A 71 -7.89 -8.80 10.03
C SER A 71 -7.56 -9.96 9.09
N GLU A 72 -8.52 -10.38 8.26
CA GLU A 72 -8.30 -11.43 7.25
C GLU A 72 -7.24 -11.03 6.21
N THR A 73 -7.27 -9.77 5.77
CA THR A 73 -6.29 -9.27 4.79
C THR A 73 -4.89 -9.25 5.37
N VAL A 74 -4.76 -8.81 6.63
CA VAL A 74 -3.49 -8.82 7.35
C VAL A 74 -2.96 -10.24 7.48
N ASP A 75 -3.79 -11.18 7.97
CA ASP A 75 -3.37 -12.58 8.17
C ASP A 75 -2.88 -13.22 6.87
N ARG A 76 -3.62 -13.04 5.77
CA ARG A 76 -3.23 -13.54 4.43
C ARG A 76 -1.93 -12.95 3.88
N THR A 77 -1.55 -11.75 4.33
CA THR A 77 -0.37 -11.03 3.81
C THR A 77 0.90 -11.34 4.63
N LYS A 78 0.75 -11.87 5.84
CA LYS A 78 1.91 -12.17 6.69
C LYS A 78 2.77 -13.28 6.07
N PRO A 79 4.11 -13.11 6.05
CA PRO A 79 5.00 -14.14 5.53
C PRO A 79 5.06 -15.38 6.43
N ASP A 80 4.81 -15.21 7.73
CA ASP A 80 4.77 -16.27 8.73
C ASP A 80 3.82 -15.88 9.88
N ALA A 81 3.66 -16.77 10.86
CA ALA A 81 2.75 -16.55 11.99
C ALA A 81 3.29 -15.54 13.03
N ALA A 82 4.55 -15.10 12.95
CA ALA A 82 5.15 -14.25 13.96
C ALA A 82 4.39 -12.90 14.08
N PRO A 83 4.19 -12.38 15.30
CA PRO A 83 3.58 -11.06 15.48
C PRO A 83 4.47 -9.95 14.90
N LEU A 84 3.96 -9.25 13.89
CA LEU A 84 4.63 -8.10 13.26
C LEU A 84 3.86 -6.81 13.57
N PRO A 85 4.51 -5.65 13.62
CA PRO A 85 3.81 -4.37 13.77
C PRO A 85 3.04 -4.05 12.49
N LEU A 86 1.82 -3.52 12.63
CA LEU A 86 1.05 -2.97 11.52
C LEU A 86 1.14 -1.45 11.54
N VAL A 87 1.60 -0.85 10.44
CA VAL A 87 1.64 0.62 10.31
C VAL A 87 0.44 1.08 9.49
N ALA A 88 -0.51 1.74 10.14
CA ALA A 88 -1.71 2.29 9.51
C ALA A 88 -1.48 3.73 9.06
N VAL A 89 -1.58 3.96 7.75
CA VAL A 89 -1.35 5.27 7.10
C VAL A 89 -2.53 5.67 6.23
N GLY A 90 -2.57 6.94 5.81
CA GLY A 90 -3.62 7.51 4.99
C GLY A 90 -4.84 8.00 5.78
N GLY A 91 -5.74 8.70 5.07
CA GLY A 91 -6.92 9.33 5.68
C GLY A 91 -7.92 8.35 6.28
N GLY A 92 -7.87 7.05 5.92
CA GLY A 92 -8.73 6.00 6.47
C GLY A 92 -8.11 5.21 7.62
N ALA A 93 -6.93 5.60 8.13
CA ALA A 93 -6.23 4.86 9.19
C ALA A 93 -7.03 4.73 10.50
N PHE A 94 -8.00 5.64 10.72
CA PHE A 94 -8.92 5.57 11.87
C PHE A 94 -9.90 4.38 11.79
N LEU A 95 -10.08 3.78 10.61
CA LEU A 95 -10.93 2.58 10.42
C LEU A 95 -10.21 1.29 10.81
N VAL A 96 -8.89 1.32 11.01
CA VAL A 96 -8.10 0.16 11.43
C VAL A 96 -8.37 -0.10 12.92
N PRO A 97 -8.68 -1.34 13.34
CA PRO A 97 -8.84 -1.69 14.76
C PRO A 97 -7.60 -1.36 15.59
N ASP A 98 -7.78 -1.13 16.89
CA ASP A 98 -6.65 -0.91 17.83
C ASP A 98 -5.81 -2.18 18.06
N SER A 99 -6.45 -3.34 17.95
CA SER A 99 -5.83 -4.66 18.10
C SER A 99 -6.31 -5.59 17.00
N ILE A 100 -5.38 -6.34 16.43
CA ILE A 100 -5.64 -7.38 15.43
C ILE A 100 -4.86 -8.62 15.87
N ASP A 101 -5.50 -9.79 15.82
CA ASP A 101 -4.85 -11.04 16.17
C ASP A 101 -3.64 -11.29 15.27
N GLY A 102 -2.53 -11.71 15.88
CA GLY A 102 -1.28 -11.94 15.14
C GLY A 102 -0.53 -10.66 14.74
N ILE A 103 -0.97 -9.48 15.18
CA ILE A 103 -0.22 -8.21 15.07
C ILE A 103 0.28 -7.81 16.46
N SER A 104 1.55 -7.40 16.54
CA SER A 104 2.16 -7.02 17.83
C SER A 104 1.70 -5.67 18.34
N GLN A 105 1.45 -4.73 17.42
CA GLN A 105 0.91 -3.40 17.71
C GLN A 105 0.40 -2.75 16.42
N VAL A 106 -0.62 -1.90 16.55
CA VAL A 106 -1.09 -1.03 15.47
C VAL A 106 -0.52 0.37 15.68
N VAL A 107 0.38 0.78 14.79
CA VAL A 107 1.04 2.09 14.83
C VAL A 107 0.30 3.04 13.89
N ARG A 108 -0.27 4.12 14.43
CA ARG A 108 -0.86 5.21 13.66
C ARG A 108 0.11 6.39 13.65
N VAL A 109 0.63 6.72 12.49
CA VAL A 109 1.67 7.75 12.35
C VAL A 109 1.05 9.15 12.44
N GLU A 110 1.68 10.04 13.22
CA GLU A 110 1.34 11.46 13.26
C GLU A 110 1.51 12.04 11.85
N HIS A 111 0.46 12.67 11.30
CA HIS A 111 0.38 13.09 9.89
C HIS A 111 0.26 11.96 8.83
N ALA A 112 -0.41 10.84 9.16
CA ALA A 112 -0.73 9.75 8.22
C ALA A 112 -1.29 10.20 6.85
N GLY A 113 -1.95 11.36 6.76
CA GLY A 113 -2.45 11.94 5.52
C GLY A 113 -1.37 12.34 4.49
N VAL A 114 -0.12 12.57 4.93
CA VAL A 114 1.01 12.91 4.04
C VAL A 114 1.99 11.75 3.84
N ALA A 115 1.71 10.55 4.37
CA ALA A 115 2.59 9.39 4.21
C ALA A 115 2.93 9.08 2.74
N ASN A 116 1.95 9.22 1.83
CA ASN A 116 2.19 9.08 0.39
C ASN A 116 3.14 10.15 -0.16
N ALA A 117 3.01 11.39 0.30
CA ALA A 117 3.89 12.49 -0.12
C ALA A 117 5.30 12.34 0.44
N ILE A 118 5.44 11.87 1.69
CA ILE A 118 6.72 11.53 2.30
C ILE A 118 7.38 10.36 1.54
N GLY A 119 6.61 9.31 1.22
CA GLY A 119 7.10 8.19 0.42
C GLY A 119 7.59 8.63 -0.97
N ALA A 120 6.87 9.55 -1.61
CA ALA A 120 7.30 10.15 -2.88
C ALA A 120 8.54 11.06 -2.72
N ALA A 121 8.63 11.83 -1.64
CA ALA A 121 9.75 12.74 -1.38
C ALA A 121 11.05 12.00 -0.98
N LEU A 122 10.91 10.84 -0.32
CA LEU A 122 12.02 9.94 0.02
C LEU A 122 12.33 8.92 -1.08
N ALA A 123 11.57 8.91 -2.18
CA ALA A 123 11.73 7.93 -3.23
C ALA A 123 13.11 8.07 -3.89
N GLN A 124 13.90 7.01 -3.79
CA GLN A 124 15.16 6.87 -4.52
C GLN A 124 14.86 6.53 -5.99
N VAL A 125 15.74 6.95 -6.90
CA VAL A 125 15.67 6.56 -8.31
C VAL A 125 15.97 5.09 -8.42
N SER A 126 15.09 4.32 -9.07
CA SER A 126 15.23 2.88 -9.22
C SER A 126 15.51 2.46 -10.66
N GLY A 127 16.16 1.31 -10.79
CA GLY A 127 16.32 0.60 -12.06
C GLY A 127 15.98 -0.87 -11.86
N GLU A 128 15.09 -1.41 -12.68
CA GLU A 128 14.68 -2.81 -12.61
C GLU A 128 14.86 -3.49 -13.97
N VAL A 129 15.34 -4.72 -13.94
CA VAL A 129 15.43 -5.64 -15.07
C VAL A 129 14.78 -6.95 -14.66
N ASP A 130 13.85 -7.43 -15.49
CA ASP A 130 13.28 -8.77 -15.42
C ASP A 130 13.30 -9.35 -16.84
N ARG A 131 14.04 -10.44 -17.04
CA ARG A 131 14.18 -11.08 -18.35
C ARG A 131 14.54 -12.54 -18.24
N VAL A 132 14.24 -13.28 -19.31
CA VAL A 132 14.76 -14.63 -19.54
C VAL A 132 16.03 -14.54 -20.39
N GLN A 133 17.10 -15.20 -19.94
CA GLN A 133 18.39 -15.27 -20.60
C GLN A 133 18.72 -16.73 -20.95
N HIS A 134 19.41 -16.95 -22.07
CA HIS A 134 19.79 -18.28 -22.54
C HIS A 134 21.31 -18.36 -22.75
N GLY A 135 21.89 -19.54 -22.55
CA GLY A 135 23.29 -19.81 -22.91
C GLY A 135 24.35 -19.09 -22.07
N LEU A 136 23.97 -18.42 -20.98
CA LEU A 136 24.87 -17.82 -20.01
C LEU A 136 24.99 -18.68 -18.75
N THR A 137 26.11 -18.55 -18.03
CA THR A 137 26.19 -19.06 -16.66
C THR A 137 25.32 -18.20 -15.74
N ARG A 138 24.94 -18.73 -14.58
CA ARG A 138 24.16 -18.00 -13.58
C ARG A 138 24.84 -16.68 -13.22
N GLU A 139 26.13 -16.73 -12.91
CA GLU A 139 26.92 -15.56 -12.51
C GLU A 139 26.96 -14.50 -13.62
N ALA A 140 27.17 -14.93 -14.88
CA ALA A 140 27.21 -14.03 -16.02
C ALA A 140 25.85 -13.39 -16.30
N ALA A 141 24.76 -14.17 -16.23
CA ALA A 141 23.40 -13.66 -16.41
C ALA A 141 23.04 -12.62 -15.35
N MET A 142 23.44 -12.86 -14.09
CA MET A 142 23.21 -11.92 -12.98
C MET A 142 24.02 -10.65 -13.11
N GLU A 143 25.29 -10.74 -13.52
CA GLU A 143 26.11 -9.55 -13.79
C GLU A 143 25.56 -8.71 -14.94
N VAL A 144 25.10 -9.34 -16.03
CA VAL A 144 24.44 -8.63 -17.14
C VAL A 144 23.19 -7.91 -16.66
N ALA A 145 22.31 -8.60 -15.92
CA ALA A 145 21.08 -8.01 -15.40
C ALA A 145 21.37 -6.87 -14.40
N ARG A 146 22.38 -7.02 -13.55
CA ARG A 146 22.85 -6.00 -12.61
C ARG A 146 23.32 -4.75 -13.33
N ASN A 147 24.23 -4.89 -14.29
CA ASN A 147 24.79 -3.76 -15.02
C ASN A 147 23.71 -3.00 -15.80
N GLU A 148 22.73 -3.72 -16.36
CA GLU A 148 21.61 -3.06 -17.01
C GLU A 148 20.68 -2.35 -16.03
N ALA A 149 20.37 -2.94 -14.87
CA ALA A 149 19.58 -2.28 -13.83
C ALA A 149 20.26 -0.99 -13.35
N VAL A 150 21.58 -1.01 -13.16
CA VAL A 150 22.41 0.18 -12.85
C VAL A 150 22.33 1.21 -13.98
N GLY A 151 22.42 0.76 -15.23
CA GLY A 151 22.28 1.62 -16.41
C GLY A 151 20.92 2.32 -16.47
N ARG A 152 19.83 1.58 -16.22
CA ARG A 152 18.46 2.12 -16.16
C ARG A 152 18.30 3.16 -15.05
N ALA A 153 18.78 2.85 -13.84
CA ALA A 153 18.74 3.80 -12.73
C ALA A 153 19.54 5.07 -13.02
N THR A 154 20.74 4.93 -13.61
CA THR A 154 21.58 6.07 -13.98
C THR A 154 20.94 6.93 -15.06
N ALA A 155 20.34 6.31 -16.09
CA ALA A 155 19.60 7.00 -17.14
C ALA A 155 18.36 7.74 -16.60
N ALA A 156 17.74 7.20 -15.55
CA ALA A 156 16.65 7.84 -14.82
C ALA A 156 17.12 8.96 -13.84
N GLY A 157 18.42 9.23 -13.76
CA GLY A 157 18.98 10.33 -12.97
C GLY A 157 19.59 9.95 -11.62
N ALA A 158 19.76 8.66 -11.32
CA ALA A 158 20.47 8.24 -10.12
C ALA A 158 21.95 8.68 -10.16
N ASP A 159 22.52 9.07 -9.01
CA ASP A 159 23.97 9.20 -8.84
C ASP A 159 24.61 7.80 -8.81
N PRO A 160 25.46 7.44 -9.79
CA PRO A 160 26.11 6.13 -9.86
C PRO A 160 26.86 5.73 -8.59
N LYS A 161 27.36 6.70 -7.82
CA LYS A 161 28.10 6.45 -6.58
C LYS A 161 27.22 5.96 -5.43
N THR A 162 25.92 6.21 -5.51
CA THR A 162 24.94 5.87 -4.48
C THR A 162 24.13 4.62 -4.82
N ILE A 163 24.30 4.07 -6.04
CA ILE A 163 23.52 2.93 -6.50
C ILE A 163 23.90 1.67 -5.72
N ARG A 164 22.89 1.03 -5.13
CA ARG A 164 22.99 -0.27 -4.46
C ARG A 164 21.92 -1.23 -4.97
N VAL A 165 22.25 -2.52 -4.96
CA VAL A 165 21.30 -3.60 -5.26
C VAL A 165 20.38 -3.77 -4.05
N VAL A 166 19.07 -3.79 -4.28
CA VAL A 166 18.06 -4.03 -3.23
C VAL A 166 17.38 -5.38 -3.35
N ASP A 167 17.35 -5.92 -4.56
CA ASP A 167 16.75 -7.22 -4.84
C ASP A 167 17.46 -7.87 -6.03
N MET A 168 17.69 -9.16 -5.92
CA MET A 168 18.44 -9.93 -6.90
C MET A 168 18.02 -11.40 -6.84
N GLU A 169 17.37 -11.86 -7.89
CA GLU A 169 16.85 -13.21 -7.99
C GLU A 169 17.20 -13.84 -9.33
N ASP A 170 17.43 -15.15 -9.30
CA ASP A 170 17.50 -15.99 -10.49
C ASP A 170 16.63 -17.23 -10.32
N ILE A 171 15.84 -17.52 -11.33
CA ILE A 171 14.89 -18.63 -11.35
C ILE A 171 15.17 -19.48 -12.59
N PRO A 172 15.72 -20.69 -12.42
CA PRO A 172 15.90 -21.63 -13.53
C PRO A 172 14.55 -22.00 -14.15
N LEU A 173 14.44 -21.89 -15.47
CA LEU A 173 13.23 -22.24 -16.22
C LEU A 173 13.39 -23.61 -16.88
N SER A 174 13.20 -24.67 -16.08
CA SER A 174 13.45 -26.07 -16.48
C SER A 174 12.59 -26.57 -17.65
N TYR A 175 11.50 -25.89 -17.97
CA TYR A 175 10.61 -26.22 -19.09
C TYR A 175 11.00 -25.54 -20.42
N LEU A 176 12.02 -24.67 -20.41
CA LEU A 176 12.53 -24.02 -21.60
C LEU A 176 13.87 -24.64 -22.04
N PRO A 177 14.06 -24.91 -23.34
CA PRO A 177 15.33 -25.41 -23.85
C PRO A 177 16.43 -24.34 -23.73
N GLY A 178 17.69 -24.77 -23.64
CA GLY A 178 18.85 -23.89 -23.70
C GLY A 178 19.30 -23.26 -22.38
N ASN A 179 19.10 -23.96 -21.25
CA ASN A 179 19.49 -23.51 -19.91
C ASN A 179 18.95 -22.08 -19.61
N ALA A 180 17.64 -21.92 -19.79
CA ALA A 180 16.98 -20.64 -19.63
C ALA A 180 16.93 -20.22 -18.16
N LEU A 181 17.36 -19.00 -17.88
CA LEU A 181 17.37 -18.42 -16.54
C LEU A 181 16.58 -17.11 -16.56
N ARG A 182 15.52 -17.02 -15.75
CA ARG A 182 14.87 -15.73 -15.49
C ARG A 182 15.67 -15.01 -14.42
N THR A 183 16.19 -13.83 -14.75
CA THR A 183 16.93 -12.97 -13.82
C THR A 183 16.11 -11.74 -13.53
N ARG A 184 15.97 -11.42 -12.25
CA ARG A 184 15.34 -10.18 -11.77
C ARG A 184 16.34 -9.42 -10.92
N VAL A 185 16.62 -8.18 -11.28
CA VAL A 185 17.51 -7.30 -10.49
C VAL A 185 16.87 -5.95 -10.32
N ARG A 186 16.81 -5.46 -9.08
CA ARG A 186 16.42 -4.10 -8.74
C ARG A 186 17.54 -3.39 -8.02
N VAL A 187 17.82 -2.16 -8.44
CA VAL A 187 18.76 -1.25 -7.80
C VAL A 187 18.08 0.07 -7.44
N VAL A 188 18.63 0.77 -6.45
CA VAL A 188 18.19 2.12 -6.06
C VAL A 188 19.39 3.04 -5.85
N GLY A 189 19.24 4.33 -6.13
CA GLY A 189 20.24 5.36 -5.86
C GLY A 189 19.59 6.73 -5.60
N GLU A 190 20.34 7.65 -5.00
CA GLU A 190 19.89 9.03 -4.79
C GLU A 190 19.78 9.78 -6.11
N LEU A 191 18.82 10.69 -6.22
CA LEU A 191 18.71 11.57 -7.38
C LEU A 191 19.94 12.48 -7.44
N ARG A 192 20.60 12.55 -8.61
CA ARG A 192 21.74 13.44 -8.81
C ARG A 192 21.28 14.88 -8.60
N LYS A 193 21.87 15.57 -7.62
CA LYS A 193 21.58 17.00 -7.41
C LYS A 193 21.96 17.78 -8.67
N PRO A 194 21.13 18.73 -9.13
CA PRO A 194 21.57 19.67 -10.16
C PRO A 194 22.83 20.38 -9.65
N ALA A 195 23.81 20.58 -10.53
CA ALA A 195 24.98 21.36 -10.17
C ALA A 195 24.50 22.77 -9.79
N ASP A 196 24.86 23.23 -8.59
CA ASP A 196 24.62 24.61 -8.17
C ASP A 196 25.22 25.54 -9.24
N HIS A 197 24.37 26.34 -9.89
CA HIS A 197 24.75 27.42 -10.79
C HIS A 197 24.85 28.73 -10.02
#